data_AF-A0A7S1ZDC9-F1
#
_entry.id   AF-A0A7S1ZDC9-F1
#
_cell.length_a   1.000
_cell.length_b   1.000
_cell.length_c   1.000
_cell.angle_alpha   90.00
_cell.angle_beta   90.00
_cell.angle_gamma   90.00
#
_symmetry.space_group_name_H-M   'P 1'
#
loop_
_entity.id
_entity.type
_entity.pdbx_description
1 polymer ?
#
loop_
_entity_poly.entity_id
_entity_poly.type
_entity_poly.pdbx_seq_one_letter_code
_entity_poly.pdbx_strand_id
1 'polypeptide(L)'
;SDAVARALDLPLVRNANALVLVNDGLLLFARQRYDDAMGKFTEALALQRGEDKRLYGEGGGLRDERAYYRDEEELAETMGIGTESSLVTPCLNDLAMCALYTCKMRDAVVMMEDLIREDPTRFLTERLAFNLCTLYELGSDSATSERRKRVMQTVARRFFLHDVGAECFRIN
;
A
#
# COMPACT_ATOMS: atom_id res chain seq x y z
N SER A 1 -24.95 -3.23 24.88
CA SER A 1 -24.17 -4.46 24.61
C SER A 1 -24.69 -5.22 23.38
N ASP A 2 -24.95 -4.54 22.25
CA ASP A 2 -25.10 -5.18 20.92
C ASP A 2 -24.92 -4.10 19.84
N ALA A 3 -25.49 -2.91 20.09
CA ALA A 3 -25.24 -1.69 19.32
C ALA A 3 -23.77 -1.23 19.33
N VAL A 4 -23.07 -1.36 20.45
CA VAL A 4 -21.63 -1.02 20.56
C VAL A 4 -20.77 -2.01 19.76
N ALA A 5 -21.12 -3.29 19.77
CA ALA A 5 -20.43 -4.30 18.97
C ALA A 5 -20.62 -4.05 17.47
N ARG A 6 -21.84 -3.69 17.04
CA ARG A 6 -22.14 -3.27 15.66
C ARG A 6 -21.44 -1.97 15.25
N ALA A 7 -21.32 -1.00 16.16
CA ALA A 7 -20.60 0.24 15.88
C ALA A 7 -19.08 0.03 15.72
N LEU A 8 -18.49 -0.89 16.48
CA LEU A 8 -17.08 -1.31 16.34
C LEU A 8 -16.83 -2.16 15.07
N ASP A 9 -17.90 -2.65 14.43
CA ASP A 9 -17.85 -3.43 13.20
C ASP A 9 -17.79 -2.55 11.94
N LEU A 10 -18.07 -1.25 12.08
CA LEU A 10 -18.03 -0.29 10.99
C LEU A 10 -16.60 -0.14 10.45
N PRO A 11 -16.38 -0.23 9.12
CA PRO A 11 -15.05 -0.08 8.51
C PRO A 11 -14.32 1.19 8.93
N LEU A 12 -15.05 2.30 9.07
CA LEU A 12 -14.51 3.59 9.52
C LEU A 12 -13.94 3.51 10.94
N VAL A 13 -14.64 2.85 11.87
CA VAL A 13 -14.21 2.73 13.27
C VAL A 13 -13.02 1.78 13.39
N ARG A 14 -13.00 0.73 12.56
CA ARG A 14 -11.88 -0.22 12.47
C ARG A 14 -10.60 0.43 11.96
N ASN A 15 -10.73 1.24 10.91
CA ASN A 15 -9.60 1.91 10.28
C ASN A 15 -9.23 3.24 10.96
N ALA A 16 -10.02 3.73 11.93
CA ALA A 16 -9.80 5.02 12.59
C ALA A 16 -8.39 5.18 13.16
N ASN A 17 -7.85 4.13 13.81
CA ASN A 17 -6.50 4.16 14.38
C ASN A 17 -5.43 4.25 13.29
N ALA A 18 -5.58 3.50 12.20
CA ALA A 18 -4.66 3.56 11.06
C ALA A 18 -4.75 4.91 10.34
N LEU A 19 -5.95 5.49 10.19
CA LEU A 19 -6.17 6.83 9.64
C LEU A 19 -5.47 7.92 10.46
N VAL A 20 -5.56 7.85 11.79
CA VAL A 20 -4.87 8.80 12.68
C VAL A 20 -3.36 8.71 12.48
N LEU A 21 -2.81 7.50 12.40
CA LEU A 21 -1.38 7.29 12.15
C LEU A 21 -0.93 7.81 10.78
N VAL A 22 -1.73 7.58 9.73
CA VAL A 22 -1.45 8.14 8.39
C VAL A 22 -1.41 9.67 8.45
N ASN A 23 -2.41 10.29 9.07
CA ASN A 23 -2.46 11.75 9.20
C ASN A 23 -1.28 12.30 10.01
N ASP A 24 -0.92 11.65 11.11
CA ASP A 24 0.28 11.99 11.89
C ASP A 24 1.56 11.86 11.06
N GLY A 25 1.67 10.79 10.27
CA GLY A 25 2.75 10.57 9.32
C GLY A 25 2.86 11.70 8.29
N LEU A 26 1.74 12.12 7.70
CA LEU A 26 1.68 13.23 6.74
C LEU A 26 2.09 14.57 7.39
N LEU A 27 1.68 14.83 8.63
CA LEU A 27 2.10 16.03 9.36
C LEU A 27 3.60 16.02 9.67
N LEU A 28 4.17 14.87 10.01
CA LEU A 28 5.61 14.72 10.23
C LEU A 28 6.39 14.86 8.91
N PHE A 29 5.86 14.30 7.82
CA PHE A 29 6.40 14.43 6.48
C PHE A 29 6.48 15.90 6.05
N ALA A 30 5.40 16.66 6.24
CA ALA A 30 5.36 18.08 5.93
C ALA A 30 6.38 18.89 6.75
N ARG A 31 6.77 18.40 7.94
CA ARG A 31 7.83 18.97 8.79
C ARG A 31 9.23 18.44 8.48
N GLN A 32 9.41 17.68 7.39
CA GLN A 32 10.66 17.04 6.99
C GLN A 32 11.21 16.05 8.02
N ARG A 33 10.37 15.58 8.96
CA ARG A 33 10.72 14.55 9.94
C ARG A 33 10.45 13.17 9.35
N TYR A 34 11.17 12.85 8.29
CA TYR A 34 10.90 11.68 7.45
C TYR A 34 11.08 10.34 8.17
N ASP A 35 12.05 10.24 9.09
CA ASP A 35 12.26 9.02 9.90
C ASP A 35 11.07 8.75 10.83
N ASP A 36 10.54 9.79 11.48
CA ASP A 36 9.37 9.67 12.35
C ASP A 36 8.11 9.40 11.52
N ALA A 37 7.98 10.03 10.36
CA ALA A 37 6.89 9.79 9.41
C ALA A 37 6.87 8.34 8.93
N MET A 38 8.04 7.77 8.58
CA MET A 38 8.17 6.34 8.24
C MET A 38 7.67 5.44 9.36
N GLY A 39 8.01 5.77 10.61
CA GLY A 39 7.50 5.04 11.77
C GLY A 39 5.98 4.99 11.80
N LYS A 40 5.33 6.13 11.57
CA LYS A 40 3.86 6.24 11.55
C LYS A 40 3.19 5.49 10.40
N PHE A 41 3.74 5.58 9.18
CA PHE A 41 3.19 4.83 8.05
C PHE A 41 3.40 3.31 8.20
N THR A 42 4.53 2.88 8.77
CA THR A 42 4.79 1.46 9.04
C THR A 42 3.85 0.93 10.11
N GLU A 43 3.60 1.71 11.17
CA GLU A 43 2.65 1.38 12.23
C GLU A 43 1.22 1.26 11.68
N ALA A 44 0.78 2.21 10.84
CA ALA A 44 -0.52 2.17 10.18
C ALA A 44 -0.68 0.90 9.30
N LEU A 45 0.35 0.55 8.53
CA LEU A 45 0.36 -0.65 7.70
C LEU A 45 0.28 -1.94 8.53
N ALA A 46 0.96 -1.98 9.68
CA ALA A 46 0.91 -3.12 10.59
C ALA A 46 -0.48 -3.31 11.20
N LEU A 47 -1.17 -2.22 11.58
CA LEU A 47 -2.56 -2.28 12.04
C LEU A 47 -3.49 -2.80 10.95
N GLN A 48 -3.35 -2.31 9.72
CA GLN A 48 -4.16 -2.77 8.59
C GLN A 48 -3.97 -4.27 8.34
N ARG A 49 -2.71 -4.74 8.31
CA ARG A 49 -2.39 -6.17 8.14
C ARG A 49 -2.93 -7.03 9.28
N GLY A 50 -2.96 -6.51 10.52
CA GLY A 50 -3.55 -7.16 11.67
C GLY A 50 -5.06 -7.32 11.54
N GLU A 51 -5.76 -6.27 11.09
CA GLU A 51 -7.21 -6.30 10.86
C GLU A 51 -7.59 -7.24 9.70
N ASP A 52 -6.82 -7.26 8.61
CA ASP A 52 -7.09 -8.19 7.51
C ASP A 52 -6.92 -9.65 7.93
N LYS A 53 -5.86 -9.95 8.70
CA LYS A 53 -5.67 -11.30 9.27
C LYS A 53 -6.83 -11.68 10.19
N ARG A 54 -7.39 -10.71 10.94
CA ARG A 54 -8.54 -10.92 11.82
C ARG A 54 -9.82 -11.20 11.04
N LEU A 55 -10.06 -10.51 9.93
CA LEU A 55 -11.24 -10.71 9.09
C LEU A 55 -11.16 -11.96 8.21
N TYR A 56 -9.99 -12.22 7.61
CA TYR A 56 -9.86 -13.16 6.50
C TYR A 56 -8.98 -14.37 6.80
N GLY A 57 -8.36 -14.43 7.99
CA GLY A 57 -7.49 -15.54 8.42
C GLY A 57 -6.08 -15.48 7.81
N GLU A 58 -5.23 -16.45 8.18
CA GLU A 58 -3.91 -16.62 7.56
C GLU A 58 -4.05 -17.06 6.10
N GLY A 59 -3.64 -16.20 5.16
CA GLY A 59 -3.79 -16.43 3.73
C GLY A 59 -5.03 -15.77 3.09
N GLY A 60 -5.73 -14.89 3.82
CA GLY A 60 -6.84 -14.08 3.31
C GLY A 60 -6.41 -12.98 2.35
N GLY A 61 -5.94 -13.36 1.16
CA GLY A 61 -5.78 -12.45 0.02
C GLY A 61 -7.16 -12.01 -0.49
N LEU A 62 -7.26 -10.77 -0.95
CA LEU A 62 -8.49 -10.24 -1.55
C LEU A 62 -8.97 -11.17 -2.66
N ARG A 63 -10.04 -11.92 -2.40
CA ARG A 63 -10.92 -12.38 -3.48
C ARG A 63 -11.82 -11.21 -3.83
N ASP A 64 -11.55 -10.67 -5.01
CA ASP A 64 -12.45 -9.84 -5.82
C ASP A 64 -12.77 -8.44 -5.25
N GLU A 65 -11.91 -7.48 -5.57
CA GLU A 65 -12.13 -6.04 -5.37
C GLU A 65 -13.37 -5.54 -6.16
N ARG A 66 -13.91 -6.31 -7.14
CA ARG A 66 -15.13 -5.95 -7.89
C ARG A 66 -16.43 -6.41 -7.24
N ALA A 67 -16.39 -7.27 -6.22
CA ALA A 67 -17.61 -7.77 -5.59
C ALA A 67 -18.19 -6.83 -4.51
N TYR A 68 -17.43 -5.82 -4.07
CA TYR A 68 -17.79 -5.00 -2.91
C TYR A 68 -18.43 -3.63 -3.26
N TYR A 69 -18.31 -3.16 -4.50
CA TYR A 69 -18.73 -1.81 -4.90
C TYR A 69 -20.21 -1.64 -5.27
N ARG A 70 -21.08 -2.64 -5.06
CA ARG A 70 -22.49 -2.50 -5.50
C ARG A 70 -23.42 -1.85 -4.47
N ASP A 71 -23.11 -1.99 -3.18
CA ASP A 71 -24.06 -1.60 -2.12
C ASP A 71 -23.60 -0.41 -1.25
N GLU A 72 -22.33 0.03 -1.32
CA GLU A 72 -21.78 1.12 -0.49
C GLU A 72 -21.64 2.48 -1.19
N GLU A 73 -21.91 2.57 -2.49
CA GLU A 73 -21.80 3.80 -3.29
C GLU A 73 -22.72 4.92 -2.74
N GLU A 74 -23.89 4.55 -2.22
CA GLU A 74 -24.90 5.48 -1.71
C GLU A 74 -24.52 6.13 -0.35
N LEU A 75 -23.73 5.44 0.48
CA LEU A 75 -23.29 5.97 1.79
C LEU A 75 -21.95 6.73 1.69
N ALA A 76 -21.07 6.30 0.78
CA ALA A 76 -19.77 6.93 0.52
C ALA A 76 -19.90 8.33 -0.09
N GLU A 77 -20.88 8.52 -1.01
CA GLU A 77 -21.16 9.83 -1.62
C GLU A 77 -21.66 10.88 -0.60
N THR A 78 -22.39 10.45 0.42
CA THR A 78 -22.99 11.37 1.41
C THR A 78 -21.95 11.97 2.37
N MET A 79 -20.82 11.30 2.63
CA MET A 79 -19.81 11.77 3.58
C MET A 79 -18.51 12.27 2.93
N GLY A 80 -18.35 12.17 1.61
CA GLY A 80 -17.16 12.66 0.90
C GLY A 80 -15.84 11.98 1.32
N ILE A 81 -15.94 10.87 2.05
CA ILE A 81 -14.83 10.02 2.44
C ILE A 81 -14.97 8.80 1.55
N GLY A 82 -14.23 8.78 0.44
CA GLY A 82 -14.15 7.60 -0.40
C GLY A 82 -13.82 6.39 0.47
N THR A 83 -14.58 5.32 0.30
CA THR A 83 -14.39 4.01 0.92
C THR A 83 -13.11 3.35 0.40
N GLU A 84 -11.97 4.03 0.49
CA GLU A 84 -10.67 3.36 0.45
C GLU A 84 -10.51 2.61 1.77
N SER A 85 -11.15 1.43 1.84
CA SER A 85 -11.06 0.51 2.98
C SER A 85 -9.61 0.04 3.22
N SER A 86 -8.73 0.21 2.22
CA SER A 86 -7.32 -0.16 2.26
C SER A 86 -6.40 1.06 2.29
N LEU A 87 -5.90 1.40 3.47
CA LEU A 87 -4.87 2.43 3.66
C LEU A 87 -3.47 1.97 3.24
N VAL A 88 -3.34 0.73 2.77
CA VAL A 88 -2.08 0.14 2.34
C VAL A 88 -1.43 0.98 1.25
N THR A 89 -2.15 1.28 0.18
CA THR A 89 -1.58 1.95 -1.00
C THR A 89 -1.08 3.37 -0.67
N PRO A 90 -1.84 4.24 0.04
CA PRO A 90 -1.33 5.52 0.53
C PRO A 90 -0.08 5.38 1.42
N CYS A 91 -0.10 4.47 2.41
CA CYS A 91 1.03 4.26 3.33
C CYS A 91 2.31 3.87 2.56
N LEU A 92 2.21 3.00 1.57
CA LEU A 92 3.36 2.55 0.79
C LEU A 92 3.95 3.67 -0.08
N ASN A 93 3.09 4.52 -0.62
CA ASN A 93 3.55 5.69 -1.36
C ASN A 93 4.34 6.64 -0.46
N ASP A 94 3.78 6.96 0.72
CA ASP A 94 4.42 7.90 1.63
C ASP A 94 5.71 7.32 2.24
N LEU A 95 5.76 6.00 2.47
CA LEU A 95 6.99 5.28 2.84
C LEU A 95 8.07 5.39 1.76
N ALA A 96 7.70 5.23 0.48
CA ALA A 96 8.63 5.39 -0.63
C ALA A 96 9.26 6.78 -0.66
N MET A 97 8.42 7.81 -0.49
CA MET A 97 8.86 9.20 -0.47
C MET A 97 9.76 9.47 0.74
N CYS A 98 9.41 9.02 1.94
CA CYS A 98 10.25 9.21 3.12
C CYS A 98 11.62 8.53 2.98
N ALA A 99 11.67 7.30 2.46
CA ALA A 99 12.92 6.59 2.26
C ALA A 99 13.81 7.23 1.19
N LEU A 100 13.20 7.84 0.18
CA LEU A 100 13.90 8.65 -0.81
C LEU A 100 14.54 9.90 -0.16
N TYR A 101 13.80 10.62 0.70
CA TYR A 101 14.30 11.82 1.37
C TYR A 101 15.32 11.56 2.49
N THR A 102 15.38 10.33 3.03
CA THR A 102 16.33 9.94 4.10
C THR A 102 17.56 9.19 3.58
N CYS A 103 17.70 9.03 2.26
CA CYS A 103 18.74 8.21 1.63
C CYS A 103 18.71 6.72 2.07
N LYS A 104 17.61 6.24 2.65
CA LYS A 104 17.40 4.83 3.05
C LYS A 104 16.74 4.03 1.92
N MET A 105 17.13 4.32 0.67
CA MET A 105 16.51 3.73 -0.53
C MET A 105 16.60 2.21 -0.55
N ARG A 106 17.71 1.63 -0.08
CA ARG A 106 17.89 0.16 -0.02
C ARG A 106 16.85 -0.49 0.89
N ASP A 107 16.58 0.11 2.05
CA ASP A 107 15.64 -0.43 3.03
C ASP A 107 14.20 -0.34 2.51
N ALA A 108 13.85 0.75 1.83
CA ALA A 108 12.55 0.86 1.15
C ALA A 108 12.36 -0.16 0.03
N VAL A 109 13.39 -0.38 -0.80
CA VAL A 109 13.33 -1.41 -1.84
C VAL A 109 13.06 -2.78 -1.22
N VAL A 110 13.79 -3.17 -0.16
CA VAL A 110 13.59 -4.45 0.53
C VAL A 110 12.17 -4.54 1.10
N MET A 111 11.70 -3.50 1.79
CA MET A 111 10.36 -3.47 2.38
C MET A 111 9.26 -3.65 1.33
N MET A 112 9.36 -2.97 0.18
CA MET A 112 8.36 -3.06 -0.89
C MET A 112 8.43 -4.41 -1.64
N GLU A 113 9.64 -4.93 -1.88
CA GLU A 113 9.83 -6.27 -2.45
C GLU A 113 9.25 -7.36 -1.53
N ASP A 114 9.39 -7.22 -0.21
CA ASP A 114 8.84 -8.15 0.79
C ASP A 114 7.31 -8.18 0.77
N LEU A 115 6.66 -7.03 0.58
CA LEU A 115 5.21 -6.94 0.42
C LEU A 115 4.74 -7.63 -0.86
N ILE A 116 5.41 -7.37 -2.00
CA ILE A 116 5.10 -8.09 -3.24
C ILE A 116 5.30 -9.60 -3.05
N ARG A 117 6.31 -10.03 -2.29
CA ARG A 117 6.55 -11.45 -2.01
C ARG A 117 5.46 -12.06 -1.13
N GLU A 118 4.88 -11.29 -0.22
CA GLU A 118 3.77 -11.71 0.63
C GLU A 118 2.50 -11.95 -0.18
N ASP A 119 2.08 -10.97 -0.99
CA ASP A 119 0.93 -11.10 -1.87
C ASP A 119 1.05 -10.19 -3.11
N PRO A 120 1.48 -10.75 -4.25
CA PRO A 120 1.61 -10.00 -5.49
C PRO A 120 0.30 -9.40 -5.98
N THR A 121 -0.83 -10.07 -5.76
CA THR A 121 -2.15 -9.60 -6.23
C THR A 121 -2.65 -8.38 -5.48
N ARG A 122 -2.15 -8.21 -4.26
CA ARG A 122 -2.55 -7.13 -3.37
C ARG A 122 -1.60 -5.94 -3.41
N PHE A 123 -0.29 -6.20 -3.38
CA PHE A 123 0.69 -5.15 -3.15
C PHE A 123 1.31 -4.61 -4.43
N LEU A 124 1.38 -5.41 -5.51
CA LEU A 124 1.90 -4.94 -6.78
C LEU A 124 0.84 -4.07 -7.51
N THR A 125 0.69 -2.84 -7.06
CA THR A 125 -0.12 -1.80 -7.70
C THR A 125 0.71 -0.99 -8.70
N GLU A 126 0.05 -0.27 -9.61
CA GLU A 126 0.73 0.69 -10.52
C GLU A 126 1.63 1.66 -9.75
N ARG A 127 1.13 2.22 -8.64
CA ARG A 127 1.88 3.18 -7.81
C ARG A 127 3.11 2.54 -7.17
N LEU A 128 2.99 1.32 -6.63
CA LEU A 128 4.14 0.63 -6.05
C LEU A 128 5.18 0.26 -7.11
N ALA A 129 4.72 -0.20 -8.28
CA ALA A 129 5.59 -0.52 -9.41
C ALA A 129 6.39 0.71 -9.88
N PHE A 130 5.73 1.86 -10.00
CA PHE A 130 6.38 3.13 -10.37
C PHE A 130 7.41 3.58 -9.33
N ASN A 131 7.08 3.48 -8.05
CA ASN A 131 7.99 3.84 -6.95
C ASN A 131 9.22 2.93 -6.93
N LEU A 132 9.04 1.62 -7.05
CA LEU A 132 10.15 0.66 -7.14
C LEU A 132 11.04 0.90 -8.38
N CYS A 133 10.44 1.20 -9.54
CA CYS A 133 11.22 1.54 -10.74
C CYS A 133 12.09 2.77 -10.54
N THR A 134 11.54 3.80 -9.88
CA THR A 134 12.27 5.02 -9.52
C THR A 134 13.42 4.71 -8.58
N LEU A 135 13.18 3.89 -7.54
CA LEU A 135 14.23 3.49 -6.60
C LEU A 135 15.33 2.64 -7.25
N TYR A 136 14.99 1.75 -8.19
CA TYR A 136 15.98 0.97 -8.94
C TYR A 136 16.84 1.84 -9.86
N GLU A 137 16.26 2.83 -10.53
CA GLU A 137 16.99 3.79 -11.37
C GLU A 137 17.97 4.65 -10.56
N LEU A 138 17.59 5.02 -9.34
CA LEU A 138 18.42 5.87 -8.47
C LEU A 138 19.49 5.07 -7.69
N GLY A 139 19.18 3.82 -7.32
CA GLY A 139 19.98 3.04 -6.37
C GLY A 139 20.78 1.88 -6.97
N SER A 140 20.72 1.63 -8.28
CA SER A 140 21.39 0.49 -8.92
C SER A 140 21.95 0.86 -10.30
N ASP A 141 22.92 0.08 -10.79
CA ASP A 141 23.37 0.20 -12.18
C ASP A 141 22.26 -0.17 -13.17
N SER A 142 22.41 0.27 -14.42
CA SER A 142 21.39 0.08 -15.47
C SER A 142 21.01 -1.38 -15.69
N ALA A 143 21.98 -2.30 -15.67
CA ALA A 143 21.73 -3.72 -15.93
C ALA A 143 20.95 -4.37 -14.78
N THR A 144 21.32 -4.06 -13.54
CA THR A 144 20.60 -4.50 -12.33
C THR A 144 19.19 -3.93 -12.28
N SER A 145 19.03 -2.64 -12.57
CA SER A 145 17.74 -1.96 -12.60
C SER A 145 16.79 -2.61 -13.62
N GLU A 146 17.23 -2.78 -14.86
CA GLU A 146 16.44 -3.45 -15.91
C GLU A 146 16.05 -4.89 -15.53
N ARG A 147 16.98 -5.64 -14.93
CA ARG A 147 16.70 -7.01 -14.49
C ARG A 147 15.57 -7.04 -13.45
N ARG A 148 15.64 -6.18 -12.43
CA ARG A 148 14.60 -6.12 -11.38
C ARG A 148 13.25 -5.69 -11.93
N LYS A 149 13.21 -4.69 -12.82
CA LYS A 149 11.99 -4.27 -13.51
C LYS A 149 11.36 -5.41 -14.33
N ARG A 150 12.18 -6.19 -15.08
CA ARG A 150 11.72 -7.36 -15.84
C ARG A 150 11.16 -8.48 -14.95
N VAL A 151 11.76 -8.71 -13.78
CA VAL A 151 11.21 -9.65 -12.79
C VAL A 151 9.83 -9.19 -12.33
N MET A 152 9.67 -7.91 -12.01
CA MET A 152 8.39 -7.35 -11.58
C MET A 152 7.31 -7.45 -12.68
N GLN A 153 7.65 -7.19 -13.94
CA GLN A 153 6.76 -7.44 -15.09
C GLN A 153 6.35 -8.91 -15.21
N THR A 154 7.28 -9.83 -14.96
CA THR A 154 7.01 -11.28 -15.00
C THR A 154 6.03 -11.67 -13.89
N VAL A 155 6.18 -11.10 -12.70
CA VAL A 155 5.23 -11.27 -11.58
C VAL A 155 3.85 -10.75 -11.99
N ALA A 156 3.73 -9.51 -12.47
CA ALA A 156 2.45 -8.94 -12.89
C ALA A 156 1.72 -9.82 -13.92
N ARG A 157 2.45 -10.32 -14.94
CA ARG A 157 1.91 -11.26 -15.93
C ARG A 157 1.49 -12.60 -15.33
N ARG A 158 2.31 -13.15 -14.42
CA ARG A 158 2.06 -14.46 -13.78
C ARG A 158 0.79 -14.47 -12.92
N PHE A 159 0.47 -13.32 -12.31
CA PHE A 159 -0.68 -13.11 -11.45
C PHE A 159 -1.85 -12.41 -12.16
N PHE A 160 -1.78 -12.23 -13.48
CA PHE A 160 -2.85 -11.62 -14.30
C PHE A 160 -3.25 -10.20 -13.84
N LEU A 161 -2.27 -9.40 -13.41
CA LEU A 161 -2.50 -8.01 -12.98
C LEU A 161 -2.60 -7.10 -14.21
N HIS A 162 -3.75 -7.13 -14.88
CA HIS A 162 -3.99 -6.41 -16.13
C HIS A 162 -3.92 -4.88 -15.99
N ASP A 163 -4.17 -4.37 -14.78
CA ASP A 163 -4.13 -2.94 -14.47
C ASP A 163 -2.69 -2.43 -14.23
N VAL A 164 -1.70 -3.33 -14.15
CA VAL A 164 -0.28 -2.98 -14.06
C VAL A 164 0.38 -3.24 -15.41
N GLY A 165 0.23 -2.28 -16.32
CA GLY A 165 0.75 -2.36 -17.68
C GLY A 165 2.26 -2.15 -17.78
N ALA A 166 2.80 -2.33 -18.98
CA ALA A 166 4.23 -2.25 -19.26
C ALA A 166 4.82 -0.86 -18.95
N GLU A 167 4.00 0.18 -19.11
CA GLU A 167 4.28 1.58 -18.82
C GLU A 167 4.63 1.83 -17.35
N CYS A 168 4.05 1.08 -16.42
CA CYS A 168 4.35 1.19 -14.98
C CYS A 168 5.80 0.83 -14.66
N PHE A 169 6.46 0.08 -15.55
CA PHE A 169 7.81 -0.45 -15.34
C PHE A 169 8.91 0.40 -15.98
N ARG A 170 8.54 1.44 -16.76
CA ARG A 170 9.47 2.29 -17.52
C ARG A 170 10.54 1.48 -18.27
N ILE A 171 10.13 0.38 -18.89
CA ILE A 171 10.98 -0.41 -19.78
C ILE A 171 10.57 -0.03 -21.20
N ASN A 172 11.46 0.68 -21.91
CA ASN A 172 11.30 0.94 -23.34
C ASN A 172 11.56 -0.32 -24.15
#